data_AF-A0A8J9YKG9-F1
#
_entry.id   AF-A0A8J9YKG9-F1
#
_cell.length_a   1.000
_cell.length_b   1.000
_cell.length_c   1.000
_cell.angle_alpha   90.00
_cell.angle_beta   90.00
_cell.angle_gamma   90.00
#
_symmetry.space_group_name_H-M   'P 1'
#
loop_
_entity.id
_entity.type
_entity.pdbx_description
1 polymer ?
#
loop_
_entity_poly.entity_id
_entity_poly.type
_entity_poly.pdbx_seq_one_letter_code
_entity_poly.pdbx_strand_id
1 'polypeptide(L)'
;MAQPGYYHSAHLGEDGHGGAAAFDFTEQSIRKGFIRKVYAILMSQLLVTMAFIALFLFHQPTKEFVGRNTYLFWVAFIILFVCLIAMACCTEVRRTAPMNFIFLAIFTIAQSFLLGVATSRYNVSEVMMAVGITAAVCLGLTIFAFQTKWDFTMMGGALVAATIVLFIFGILAIIIRSNILNLVYASAGALIFSLYLVYDTQLMMGGKHKKKDPEPIFGVYTVPGKWYYLKYVVFSCLYYYRKYSNKNKAAGPDGRAGRGVRAVANLEDMDRAQPLSEHAKAFDAVFFIASKREEGDKGVYVISGCERRPMGMCNGLFYIGLPGKGLLCSKKLPDTVLFGAPIGEFAAEGIKITPLEPMKKWAVYYKGPMWYQNDPSKIVEVDFSGEWIATSKYFDYDTHLYPLAVIRSIAREKWSRDYFEGLKKAHQSRYEQFGKLKCKFTIENESFEYTLPSFRDHGFGQIRDWTLMHRYAFHHIFVEDGTSISVGVVCQPCTATNIEAGLVGLPNGDVLPIKWVDLKLYQHGEGGVAPRDYAFRFQAGDEVYTVQVLVEYESIHYVSQDWDAKMAERFCKFIVNGVPGRGVSEFHYRHKDGRPETVAKNDPEWYRKLCHKI
;
A
#
# COMPACT_ATOMS: atom_id res chain seq x y z
N MET A 1 40.50 30.15 11.11
CA MET A 1 39.97 31.49 10.82
C MET A 1 39.78 31.58 9.31
N ALA A 2 38.62 32.08 8.86
CA ALA A 2 38.14 32.23 7.48
C ALA A 2 37.53 30.99 6.76
N GLN A 3 36.25 31.17 6.40
CA GLN A 3 35.40 30.38 5.48
C GLN A 3 35.54 30.90 4.03
N PRO A 4 34.99 30.16 3.05
CA PRO A 4 33.91 30.69 2.19
C PRO A 4 32.81 29.62 1.95
N GLY A 5 31.58 29.85 1.50
CA GLY A 5 30.83 31.00 1.00
C GLY A 5 29.54 30.44 0.35
N TYR A 6 28.37 30.91 0.79
CA TYR A 6 27.03 30.48 0.35
C TYR A 6 26.61 31.19 -0.96
N TYR A 7 25.96 30.48 -1.89
CA TYR A 7 25.34 31.08 -3.09
C TYR A 7 23.81 31.19 -2.98
N HIS A 8 23.37 32.45 -2.99
CA HIS A 8 22.12 33.09 -3.43
C HIS A 8 20.88 32.27 -3.84
N SER A 9 19.75 32.61 -3.21
CA SER A 9 18.42 32.70 -3.88
C SER A 9 18.03 34.17 -4.03
N ALA A 10 17.70 34.60 -5.25
CA ALA A 10 17.29 35.97 -5.55
C ALA A 10 15.84 36.23 -5.13
N HIS A 11 15.67 37.21 -4.23
CA HIS A 11 14.44 37.98 -4.07
C HIS A 11 14.44 39.14 -5.08
N LEU A 12 13.32 39.37 -5.75
CA LEU A 12 12.99 40.65 -6.39
C LEU A 12 11.76 41.21 -5.68
N GLY A 13 11.87 42.48 -5.26
CA GLY A 13 11.02 43.13 -4.26
C GLY A 13 9.79 43.88 -4.78
N GLU A 14 9.10 44.46 -3.79
CA GLU A 14 7.93 45.35 -3.78
C GLU A 14 8.19 46.65 -4.59
N ASP A 15 7.22 47.42 -5.10
CA ASP A 15 6.22 48.22 -4.38
C ASP A 15 5.14 48.77 -5.35
N GLY A 16 3.93 49.09 -4.83
CA GLY A 16 3.02 50.06 -5.48
C GLY A 16 1.51 49.84 -5.26
N HIS A 17 0.91 50.70 -4.44
CA HIS A 17 -0.52 50.75 -4.07
C HIS A 17 -1.56 50.59 -5.20
N GLY A 18 -2.58 49.79 -4.93
CA GLY A 18 -3.80 49.70 -5.74
C GLY A 18 -4.78 48.66 -5.21
N GLY A 19 -5.50 48.99 -4.13
CA GLY A 19 -6.63 48.18 -3.66
C GLY A 19 -7.76 48.18 -4.67
N ALA A 20 -7.85 47.12 -5.48
CA ALA A 20 -9.03 46.76 -6.24
C ALA A 20 -9.03 45.26 -6.51
N ALA A 21 -9.88 44.54 -5.77
CA ALA A 21 -10.51 43.27 -6.14
C ALA A 21 -9.73 42.39 -7.15
N ALA A 22 -8.64 41.77 -6.71
CA ALA A 22 -8.16 40.55 -7.34
C ALA A 22 -9.19 39.46 -7.04
N PHE A 23 -10.18 39.37 -7.92
CA PHE A 23 -11.19 38.34 -8.08
C PHE A 23 -10.93 37.03 -7.31
N ASP A 24 -11.66 36.85 -6.21
CA ASP A 24 -11.82 35.62 -5.40
C ASP A 24 -12.57 34.52 -6.21
N PHE A 25 -12.02 34.19 -7.38
CA PHE A 25 -12.76 33.61 -8.50
C PHE A 25 -12.69 32.11 -8.65
N THR A 26 -12.23 31.35 -7.65
CA THR A 26 -12.11 29.89 -7.82
C THR A 26 -13.12 29.12 -6.99
N GLU A 27 -13.17 29.21 -5.66
CA GLU A 27 -14.04 28.29 -4.92
C GLU A 27 -15.53 28.67 -4.97
N GLN A 28 -15.87 29.94 -4.77
CA GLN A 28 -17.26 30.38 -4.69
C GLN A 28 -17.97 30.37 -6.06
N SER A 29 -17.27 30.79 -7.11
CA SER A 29 -17.79 30.81 -8.49
C SER A 29 -17.98 29.39 -9.04
N ILE A 30 -17.01 28.49 -8.83
CA ILE A 30 -17.10 27.07 -9.21
C ILE A 30 -18.26 26.41 -8.46
N ARG A 31 -18.42 26.71 -7.17
CA ARG A 31 -19.52 26.18 -6.37
C ARG A 31 -20.89 26.69 -6.83
N LYS A 32 -21.03 27.99 -7.13
CA LYS A 32 -22.27 28.55 -7.72
C LYS A 32 -22.58 27.91 -9.08
N GLY A 33 -21.54 27.65 -9.90
CA GLY A 33 -21.67 26.93 -11.16
C GLY A 33 -22.10 25.47 -11.00
N PHE A 34 -21.55 24.77 -10.00
CA PHE A 34 -21.96 23.42 -9.63
C PHE A 34 -23.43 23.37 -9.16
N ILE A 35 -23.81 24.24 -8.23
CA ILE A 35 -25.19 24.34 -7.72
C ILE A 35 -26.17 24.58 -8.86
N ARG A 36 -25.88 25.52 -9.77
CA ARG A 36 -26.75 25.80 -10.93
C ARG A 36 -26.96 24.56 -11.79
N LYS A 37 -25.91 23.78 -12.05
CA LYS A 37 -26.00 22.53 -12.83
C LYS A 37 -26.87 21.50 -12.12
N VAL A 38 -26.68 21.31 -10.81
CA VAL A 38 -27.45 20.33 -10.03
C VAL A 38 -28.94 20.67 -10.03
N TYR A 39 -29.30 21.93 -9.75
CA TYR A 39 -30.70 22.35 -9.76
C TYR A 39 -31.32 22.32 -11.16
N ALA A 40 -30.56 22.65 -12.22
CA ALA A 40 -31.06 22.52 -13.58
C ALA A 40 -31.42 21.06 -13.91
N ILE A 41 -30.54 20.12 -13.55
CA ILE A 41 -30.78 18.68 -13.72
C ILE A 41 -32.00 18.25 -12.89
N LEU A 42 -32.06 18.63 -11.62
CA LEU A 42 -33.19 18.29 -10.74
C LEU A 42 -34.53 18.80 -11.30
N MET A 43 -34.56 20.04 -11.79
CA MET A 43 -35.76 20.61 -12.43
C MET A 43 -36.17 19.81 -13.66
N SER A 44 -35.23 19.40 -14.52
CA SER A 44 -35.51 18.52 -15.66
C SER A 44 -36.09 17.17 -15.20
N GLN A 45 -35.54 16.57 -14.14
CA GLN A 45 -36.04 15.29 -13.60
C GLN A 45 -37.46 15.42 -13.07
N LEU A 46 -37.77 16.47 -12.31
CA LEU A 46 -39.11 16.73 -11.78
C LEU A 46 -40.13 16.98 -12.88
N LEU A 47 -39.76 17.66 -13.96
CA LEU A 47 -40.63 17.86 -15.13
C LEU A 47 -40.96 16.54 -15.83
N VAL A 48 -39.97 15.65 -15.99
CA VAL A 48 -40.20 14.31 -16.54
C VAL A 48 -41.14 13.52 -15.62
N THR A 49 -40.92 13.56 -14.32
CA THR A 49 -41.81 12.88 -13.35
C THR A 49 -43.23 13.42 -13.40
N MET A 50 -43.41 14.73 -13.48
CA MET A 50 -44.71 15.37 -13.65
C MET A 50 -45.42 14.90 -14.93
N ALA A 51 -44.70 14.84 -16.05
CA ALA A 51 -45.26 14.39 -17.33
C ALA A 51 -45.75 12.94 -17.27
N PHE A 52 -44.99 12.04 -16.64
CA PHE A 52 -45.41 10.65 -16.42
C PHE A 52 -46.62 10.55 -15.50
N ILE A 53 -46.63 11.27 -14.37
CA ILE A 53 -47.78 11.27 -13.45
C ILE A 53 -49.03 11.79 -14.17
N ALA A 54 -48.92 12.91 -14.90
CA ALA A 54 -50.03 13.47 -15.68
C ALA A 54 -50.56 12.47 -16.72
N LEU A 55 -49.67 11.82 -17.49
CA LEU A 55 -50.06 10.78 -18.44
C LEU A 55 -50.85 9.66 -17.75
N PHE A 56 -50.38 9.17 -16.60
CA PHE A 56 -50.98 8.02 -15.91
C PHE A 56 -52.27 8.39 -15.17
N LEU A 57 -52.47 9.66 -14.82
CA LEU A 57 -53.69 10.15 -14.18
C LEU A 57 -54.78 10.54 -15.18
N PHE A 58 -54.42 11.19 -16.28
CA PHE A 58 -55.38 11.77 -17.23
C PHE A 58 -55.64 10.91 -18.47
N HIS A 59 -54.70 10.05 -18.88
CA HIS A 59 -54.91 9.15 -20.01
C HIS A 59 -55.52 7.83 -19.53
N GLN A 60 -56.85 7.73 -19.66
CA GLN A 60 -57.66 6.61 -19.16
C GLN A 60 -57.15 5.21 -19.60
N PRO A 61 -56.77 4.98 -20.88
CA PRO A 61 -56.23 3.68 -21.30
C PRO A 61 -54.94 3.29 -20.57
N THR A 62 -54.05 4.26 -20.30
CA THR A 62 -52.80 4.01 -19.56
C THR A 62 -53.10 3.66 -18.11
N LYS A 63 -54.02 4.40 -17.47
CA LYS A 63 -54.45 4.15 -16.09
C LYS A 63 -55.00 2.73 -15.93
N GLU A 64 -55.86 2.30 -16.84
CA GLU A 64 -56.44 0.95 -16.81
C GLU A 64 -55.39 -0.13 -17.11
N PHE A 65 -54.49 0.10 -18.06
CA PHE A 65 -53.41 -0.83 -18.40
C PHE A 65 -52.50 -1.12 -17.21
N VAL A 66 -52.03 -0.09 -16.50
CA VAL A 66 -51.16 -0.28 -15.33
C VAL A 66 -51.91 -0.77 -14.10
N GLY A 67 -53.21 -0.49 -14.01
CA GLY A 67 -54.10 -1.07 -13.01
C GLY A 67 -54.18 -2.60 -13.14
N ARG A 68 -54.29 -3.11 -14.37
CA ARG A 68 -54.36 -4.55 -14.67
C ARG A 68 -53.01 -5.26 -14.54
N ASN A 69 -51.92 -4.57 -14.86
CA ASN A 69 -50.56 -5.15 -14.89
C ASN A 69 -49.71 -4.73 -13.69
N THR A 70 -50.06 -5.22 -12.49
CA THR A 70 -49.42 -4.80 -11.22
C THR A 70 -47.93 -5.16 -11.11
N TYR A 71 -47.46 -6.15 -11.86
CA TYR A 71 -46.05 -6.53 -11.92
C TYR A 71 -45.14 -5.40 -12.44
N LEU A 72 -45.68 -4.47 -13.24
CA LEU A 72 -44.94 -3.33 -13.78
C LEU A 72 -44.37 -2.43 -12.69
N PHE A 73 -45.04 -2.33 -11.54
CA PHE A 73 -44.53 -1.62 -10.37
C PHE A 73 -43.22 -2.26 -9.87
N TRP A 74 -43.21 -3.59 -9.69
CA TRP A 74 -42.05 -4.33 -9.19
C TRP A 74 -40.89 -4.34 -10.19
N VAL A 75 -41.17 -4.41 -11.49
CA VAL A 75 -40.14 -4.30 -12.54
C VAL A 75 -39.44 -2.94 -12.46
N ALA A 76 -40.20 -1.85 -12.39
CA ALA A 76 -39.64 -0.50 -12.27
C ALA A 76 -38.86 -0.32 -10.95
N PHE A 77 -39.36 -0.90 -9.85
CA PHE A 77 -38.68 -0.89 -8.55
C PHE A 77 -37.33 -1.63 -8.60
N ILE A 78 -37.27 -2.81 -9.22
CA ILE A 78 -36.03 -3.58 -9.38
C ILE A 78 -35.02 -2.80 -10.23
N ILE A 79 -35.45 -2.23 -11.36
CA ILE A 79 -34.57 -1.42 -12.23
C ILE A 79 -34.00 -0.23 -11.45
N LEU A 80 -34.84 0.46 -10.69
CA LEU A 80 -34.42 1.58 -9.84
C LEU A 80 -33.39 1.14 -8.79
N PHE A 81 -33.63 0.01 -8.12
CA PHE A 81 -32.75 -0.51 -7.09
C PHE A 81 -31.39 -0.97 -7.65
N VAL A 82 -31.39 -1.66 -8.80
CA VAL A 82 -30.16 -2.05 -9.52
C VAL A 82 -29.37 -0.79 -9.94
N CYS A 83 -30.06 0.23 -10.44
CA CYS A 83 -29.45 1.51 -10.81
C CYS A 83 -28.79 2.19 -9.60
N LEU A 84 -29.47 2.21 -8.45
CA LEU A 84 -28.92 2.74 -7.19
C LEU A 84 -27.69 1.95 -6.71
N ILE A 85 -27.76 0.61 -6.70
CA ILE A 85 -26.63 -0.24 -6.33
C ILE A 85 -25.44 0.01 -7.26
N ALA A 86 -25.67 0.07 -8.57
CA ALA A 86 -24.61 0.33 -9.53
C ALA A 86 -23.94 1.70 -9.28
N MET A 87 -24.70 2.76 -9.02
CA MET A 87 -24.14 4.08 -8.70
C MET A 87 -23.46 4.16 -7.33
N ALA A 88 -23.89 3.36 -6.36
CA ALA A 88 -23.30 3.29 -5.02
C ALA A 88 -22.00 2.46 -4.98
N CYS A 89 -21.99 1.31 -5.66
CA CYS A 89 -20.89 0.36 -5.64
C CYS A 89 -19.82 0.66 -6.70
N CYS A 90 -20.18 1.28 -7.83
CA CYS A 90 -19.26 1.56 -8.93
C CYS A 90 -18.99 3.06 -9.05
N THR A 91 -17.88 3.51 -8.44
CA THR A 91 -17.53 4.94 -8.43
C THR A 91 -17.26 5.53 -9.82
N GLU A 92 -16.78 4.72 -10.76
CA GLU A 92 -16.54 5.12 -12.16
C GLU A 92 -17.85 5.48 -12.88
N VAL A 93 -18.90 4.67 -12.70
CA VAL A 93 -20.23 4.90 -13.28
C VAL A 93 -20.78 6.26 -12.85
N ARG A 94 -20.62 6.63 -11.57
CA ARG A 94 -21.12 7.91 -11.03
C ARG A 94 -20.24 9.12 -11.39
N ARG A 95 -18.95 8.93 -11.64
CA ARG A 95 -17.99 10.04 -11.81
C ARG A 95 -17.56 10.30 -13.25
N THR A 96 -17.81 9.37 -14.16
CA THR A 96 -17.36 9.47 -15.55
C THR A 96 -18.53 9.84 -16.46
N ALA A 97 -18.38 10.90 -17.26
CA ALA A 97 -19.31 11.21 -18.35
C ALA A 97 -19.00 10.32 -19.57
N PRO A 98 -20.02 9.84 -20.32
CA PRO A 98 -21.44 10.14 -20.19
C PRO A 98 -22.20 9.21 -19.22
N MET A 99 -21.52 8.26 -18.59
CA MET A 99 -22.15 7.17 -17.82
C MET A 99 -23.01 7.68 -16.66
N ASN A 100 -22.54 8.72 -15.96
CA ASN A 100 -23.29 9.35 -14.88
C ASN A 100 -24.65 9.90 -15.34
N PHE A 101 -24.72 10.53 -16.52
CA PHE A 101 -25.96 11.06 -17.10
C PHE A 101 -26.88 9.96 -17.61
N ILE A 102 -26.33 8.88 -18.17
CA ILE A 102 -27.11 7.72 -18.64
C ILE A 102 -27.81 7.05 -17.45
N PHE A 103 -27.06 6.74 -16.38
CA PHE A 103 -27.64 6.14 -15.19
C PHE A 103 -28.64 7.07 -14.51
N LEU A 104 -28.37 8.39 -14.49
CA LEU A 104 -29.31 9.37 -13.97
C LEU A 104 -30.61 9.42 -14.78
N ALA A 105 -30.54 9.34 -16.11
CA ALA A 105 -31.72 9.31 -16.98
C ALA A 105 -32.54 8.02 -16.77
N ILE A 106 -31.88 6.85 -16.70
CA ILE A 106 -32.54 5.57 -16.40
C ILE A 106 -33.23 5.62 -15.04
N PHE A 107 -32.53 6.12 -14.01
CA PHE A 107 -33.10 6.29 -12.68
C PHE A 107 -34.33 7.19 -12.70
N THR A 108 -34.25 8.33 -13.40
CA THR A 108 -35.35 9.30 -13.52
C THR A 108 -36.57 8.69 -14.19
N ILE A 109 -36.39 7.98 -15.31
CA ILE A 109 -37.48 7.34 -16.03
C ILE A 109 -38.11 6.22 -15.18
N ALA A 110 -37.29 5.37 -14.58
CA ALA A 110 -37.76 4.28 -13.72
C ALA A 110 -38.55 4.82 -12.51
N GLN A 111 -38.04 5.86 -11.85
CA GLN A 111 -38.71 6.52 -10.72
C GLN A 111 -40.02 7.19 -11.16
N SER A 112 -40.02 7.87 -12.31
CA SER A 112 -41.19 8.56 -12.85
C SER A 112 -42.30 7.57 -13.21
N PHE A 113 -41.94 6.43 -13.81
CA PHE A 113 -42.86 5.35 -14.11
C PHE A 113 -43.41 4.71 -12.83
N LEU A 114 -42.54 4.40 -11.86
CA LEU A 114 -42.93 3.84 -10.55
C LEU A 114 -43.95 4.73 -9.84
N LEU A 115 -43.67 6.05 -9.78
CA LEU A 115 -44.58 7.04 -9.21
C LEU A 115 -45.89 7.12 -10.00
N GLY A 116 -45.85 7.14 -11.34
CA GLY A 116 -47.05 7.15 -12.18
C GLY A 116 -47.97 5.94 -11.91
N VAL A 117 -47.41 4.74 -11.79
CA VAL A 117 -48.15 3.53 -11.42
C VAL A 117 -48.71 3.65 -10.00
N ALA A 118 -47.93 4.11 -9.02
CA ALA A 118 -48.39 4.29 -7.65
C ALA A 118 -49.55 5.31 -7.54
N THR A 119 -49.40 6.49 -8.17
CA THR A 119 -50.39 7.57 -8.12
C THR A 119 -51.68 7.23 -8.85
N SER A 120 -51.64 6.33 -9.85
CA SER A 120 -52.84 5.89 -10.58
C SER A 120 -53.91 5.23 -9.69
N ARG A 121 -53.53 4.82 -8.46
CA ARG A 121 -54.41 4.23 -7.44
C ARG A 121 -55.11 5.26 -6.56
N TYR A 122 -54.73 6.53 -6.66
CA TYR A 122 -55.28 7.63 -5.88
C TYR A 122 -56.15 8.54 -6.74
N ASN A 123 -56.96 9.36 -6.08
CA ASN A 123 -57.78 10.35 -6.77
C ASN A 123 -56.89 11.46 -7.35
N VAL A 124 -57.25 11.96 -8.54
CA VAL A 124 -56.46 12.98 -9.25
C VAL A 124 -56.32 14.25 -8.42
N SER A 125 -57.39 14.69 -7.74
CA SER A 125 -57.37 15.86 -6.86
C SER A 125 -56.40 15.70 -5.69
N GLU A 126 -56.38 14.54 -5.03
CA GLU A 126 -55.47 14.23 -3.92
C GLU A 126 -54.01 14.26 -4.36
N VAL A 127 -53.70 13.64 -5.50
CA VAL A 127 -52.32 13.61 -6.03
C VAL A 127 -51.86 15.02 -6.42
N MET A 128 -52.72 15.81 -7.07
CA MET A 128 -52.38 17.18 -7.46
C MET A 128 -52.13 18.08 -6.25
N MET A 129 -52.92 17.95 -5.18
CA MET A 129 -52.68 18.67 -3.92
C MET A 129 -51.35 18.26 -3.28
N ALA A 130 -51.05 16.97 -3.22
CA ALA A 130 -49.80 16.47 -2.64
C ALA A 130 -48.56 16.96 -3.39
N VAL A 131 -48.61 16.98 -4.73
CA VAL A 131 -47.53 17.50 -5.58
C VAL A 131 -47.35 19.01 -5.36
N GLY A 132 -48.44 19.78 -5.30
CA GLY A 132 -48.40 21.21 -5.05
C GLY A 132 -47.79 21.57 -3.69
N ILE A 133 -48.21 20.88 -2.63
CA ILE A 133 -47.67 21.06 -1.27
C ILE A 133 -46.18 20.72 -1.25
N THR A 134 -45.78 19.58 -1.84
CA THR A 134 -44.38 19.15 -1.88
C THR A 134 -43.51 20.17 -2.62
N ALA A 135 -43.98 20.70 -3.75
CA ALA A 135 -43.26 21.73 -4.50
C ALA A 135 -43.06 23.01 -3.67
N ALA A 136 -44.10 23.49 -2.97
CA ALA A 136 -44.03 24.66 -2.11
C ALA A 136 -43.07 24.46 -0.94
N VAL A 137 -43.15 23.32 -0.24
CA VAL A 137 -42.27 22.97 0.88
C VAL A 137 -40.83 22.85 0.42
N CYS A 138 -40.56 22.13 -0.67
CA CYS A 138 -39.21 21.99 -1.23
C CYS A 138 -38.61 23.34 -1.60
N LEU A 139 -39.37 24.23 -2.25
CA LEU A 139 -38.91 25.57 -2.60
C LEU A 139 -38.61 26.41 -1.36
N GLY A 140 -39.54 26.45 -0.40
CA GLY A 140 -39.39 27.21 0.85
C GLY A 140 -38.17 26.75 1.66
N LEU A 141 -38.00 25.44 1.84
CA LEU A 141 -36.87 24.86 2.57
C LEU A 141 -35.54 25.01 1.82
N THR A 142 -35.55 24.98 0.49
CA THR A 142 -34.37 25.28 -0.33
C THR A 142 -33.93 26.73 -0.12
N ILE A 143 -34.86 27.68 -0.19
CA ILE A 143 -34.57 29.11 0.06
C ILE A 143 -34.07 29.31 1.50
N PHE A 144 -34.74 28.69 2.47
CA PHE A 144 -34.32 28.72 3.87
C PHE A 144 -32.89 28.17 4.03
N ALA A 145 -32.57 27.03 3.42
CA ALA A 145 -31.23 26.45 3.48
C ALA A 145 -30.17 27.39 2.90
N PHE A 146 -30.49 28.12 1.81
CA PHE A 146 -29.60 29.11 1.19
C PHE A 146 -29.36 30.35 2.06
N GLN A 147 -30.33 30.74 2.89
CA GLN A 147 -30.28 32.00 3.66
C GLN A 147 -29.91 31.80 5.13
N THR A 148 -30.16 30.61 5.68
CA THR A 148 -30.01 30.35 7.11
C THR A 148 -28.54 30.35 7.52
N LYS A 149 -28.29 30.92 8.72
CA LYS A 149 -26.97 30.92 9.37
C LYS A 149 -26.73 29.68 10.23
N TRP A 150 -27.77 28.87 10.44
CA TRP A 150 -27.73 27.68 11.28
C TRP A 150 -27.17 26.50 10.48
N ASP A 151 -26.21 25.77 11.05
CA ASP A 151 -25.57 24.63 10.39
C ASP A 151 -26.28 23.31 10.73
N PHE A 152 -27.12 22.83 9.81
CA PHE A 152 -27.81 21.56 9.93
C PHE A 152 -26.91 20.36 9.54
N THR A 153 -25.72 20.58 8.97
CA THR A 153 -24.82 19.49 8.54
C THR A 153 -24.25 18.68 9.72
N MET A 154 -24.37 19.19 10.94
CA MET A 154 -24.04 18.45 12.17
C MET A 154 -25.08 17.39 12.55
N MET A 155 -26.30 17.46 12.01
CA MET A 155 -27.40 16.53 12.32
C MET A 155 -27.33 15.21 11.55
N GLY A 156 -26.31 14.97 10.72
CA GLY A 156 -26.24 13.78 9.86
C GLY A 156 -26.41 12.46 10.62
N GLY A 157 -25.79 12.32 11.80
CA GLY A 157 -25.96 11.14 12.65
C GLY A 157 -27.39 11.00 13.20
N ALA A 158 -28.00 12.11 13.61
CA ALA A 158 -29.38 12.14 14.10
C ALA A 158 -30.41 11.82 12.99
N LEU A 159 -30.18 12.31 11.77
CA LEU A 159 -31.02 12.03 10.61
C LEU A 159 -30.94 10.54 10.20
N VAL A 160 -29.75 9.94 10.26
CA VAL A 160 -29.59 8.49 10.04
C VAL A 160 -30.35 7.70 11.10
N ALA A 161 -30.21 8.06 12.38
CA ALA A 161 -30.96 7.41 13.46
C ALA A 161 -32.48 7.55 13.26
N ALA A 162 -32.97 8.75 12.93
CA ALA A 162 -34.38 9.00 12.65
C ALA A 162 -34.90 8.18 11.47
N THR A 163 -34.09 8.00 10.41
CA THR A 163 -34.45 7.16 9.26
C THR A 163 -34.53 5.69 9.62
N ILE A 164 -33.63 5.18 10.46
CA ILE A 164 -33.69 3.80 10.97
C ILE A 164 -34.96 3.60 11.80
N VAL A 165 -35.29 4.56 12.67
CA VAL A 165 -36.54 4.52 13.45
C VAL A 165 -37.76 4.53 12.52
N LEU A 166 -37.77 5.40 11.51
CA LEU A 166 -38.85 5.46 10.52
C LEU A 166 -38.97 4.13 9.75
N PHE A 167 -37.86 3.51 9.36
CA PHE A 167 -37.85 2.22 8.66
C PHE A 167 -38.45 1.10 9.52
N ILE A 168 -38.04 0.99 10.78
CA ILE A 168 -38.60 0.01 11.73
C ILE A 168 -40.09 0.29 11.94
N PHE A 169 -40.48 1.56 12.09
CA PHE A 169 -41.87 1.95 12.22
C PHE A 169 -42.70 1.60 10.98
N GLY A 170 -42.13 1.70 9.78
CA GLY A 170 -42.78 1.27 8.53
C GLY A 170 -43.07 -0.24 8.49
N ILE A 171 -42.15 -1.08 8.99
CA ILE A 171 -42.39 -2.53 9.12
C ILE A 171 -43.57 -2.81 10.05
N LEU A 172 -43.63 -2.10 11.20
CA LEU A 172 -44.74 -2.22 12.14
C LEU A 172 -46.07 -1.76 11.51
N ALA A 173 -46.06 -0.65 10.76
CA ALA A 173 -47.25 -0.11 10.10
C ALA A 173 -47.84 -1.09 9.06
N ILE A 174 -47.00 -1.85 8.34
CA ILE A 174 -47.42 -2.89 7.39
C ILE A 174 -48.20 -4.02 8.08
N ILE A 175 -47.82 -4.36 9.32
CA ILE A 175 -48.43 -5.43 10.11
C ILE A 175 -49.75 -4.95 10.73
N ILE A 176 -49.76 -3.75 11.34
CA ILE A 176 -50.90 -3.25 12.13
C ILE A 176 -52.01 -2.64 11.25
N ARG A 177 -51.67 -2.09 10.08
CA ARG A 177 -52.61 -1.59 9.04
C ARG A 177 -53.70 -0.63 9.55
N SER A 178 -53.34 0.33 10.40
CA SER A 178 -54.26 1.38 10.88
C SER A 178 -54.14 2.67 10.06
N ASN A 179 -55.26 3.29 9.72
CA ASN A 179 -55.29 4.57 9.00
C ASN A 179 -54.60 5.71 9.77
N ILE A 180 -54.75 5.72 11.10
CA ILE A 180 -54.08 6.71 11.97
C ILE A 180 -52.56 6.49 11.94
N LEU A 181 -52.11 5.23 12.01
CA LEU A 181 -50.68 4.91 11.92
C LEU A 181 -50.09 5.29 10.56
N ASN A 182 -50.83 5.06 9.46
CA ASN A 182 -50.41 5.46 8.11
C ASN A 182 -50.28 6.99 7.98
N LEU A 183 -51.22 7.75 8.55
CA LEU A 183 -51.16 9.21 8.56
C LEU A 183 -49.94 9.70 9.35
N VAL A 184 -49.72 9.18 10.57
CA VAL A 184 -48.56 9.53 11.40
C VAL A 184 -47.25 9.17 10.69
N TYR A 185 -47.18 7.99 10.07
CA TYR A 185 -46.01 7.55 9.31
C TYR A 185 -45.72 8.49 8.13
N ALA A 186 -46.75 8.86 7.35
CA ALA A 186 -46.61 9.79 6.24
C ALA A 186 -46.14 11.18 6.69
N SER A 187 -46.72 11.72 7.77
CA SER A 187 -46.32 13.01 8.33
C SER A 187 -44.89 13.00 8.88
N ALA A 188 -44.50 11.94 9.61
CA ALA A 188 -43.13 11.79 10.12
C ALA A 188 -42.12 11.66 8.99
N GLY A 189 -42.44 10.88 7.95
CA GLY A 189 -41.62 10.78 6.74
C GLY A 189 -41.45 12.12 6.04
N ALA A 190 -42.54 12.86 5.82
CA ALA A 190 -42.49 14.19 5.19
C ALA A 190 -41.60 15.16 5.98
N LEU A 191 -41.68 15.16 7.31
CA LEU A 191 -40.83 16.00 8.17
C LEU A 191 -39.35 15.60 8.11
N ILE A 192 -39.04 14.31 8.21
CA ILE A 192 -37.65 13.81 8.16
C ILE A 192 -37.01 14.13 6.80
N PHE A 193 -37.71 13.85 5.70
CA PHE A 193 -37.18 14.15 4.36
C PHE A 193 -37.08 15.65 4.07
N SER A 194 -37.93 16.47 4.70
CA SER A 194 -37.79 17.92 4.70
C SER A 194 -36.48 18.39 5.37
N LEU A 195 -36.10 17.78 6.50
CA LEU A 195 -34.81 18.05 7.15
C LEU A 195 -33.63 17.55 6.31
N TYR A 196 -33.75 16.39 5.64
CA TYR A 196 -32.76 15.92 4.68
C TYR A 196 -32.54 16.89 3.53
N LEU A 197 -33.61 17.50 3.01
CA LEU A 197 -33.50 18.50 1.95
C LEU A 197 -32.63 19.68 2.39
N VAL A 198 -32.86 20.21 3.61
CA VAL A 198 -32.05 21.30 4.17
C VAL A 198 -30.60 20.85 4.37
N TYR A 199 -30.39 19.67 4.97
CA TYR A 199 -29.08 19.06 5.19
C TYR A 199 -28.28 18.89 3.89
N ASP A 200 -28.87 18.27 2.87
CA ASP A 200 -28.22 17.99 1.59
C ASP A 200 -27.94 19.28 0.81
N THR A 201 -28.87 20.24 0.86
CA THR A 201 -28.67 21.57 0.25
C THR A 201 -27.49 22.26 0.90
N GLN A 202 -27.37 22.25 2.23
CA GLN A 202 -26.23 22.81 2.96
C GLN A 202 -24.91 22.07 2.68
N LEU A 203 -24.95 20.74 2.54
CA LEU A 203 -23.77 19.95 2.17
C LEU A 203 -23.26 20.31 0.76
N MET A 204 -24.16 20.54 -0.19
CA MET A 204 -23.83 20.99 -1.55
C MET A 204 -23.27 22.42 -1.57
N MET A 205 -23.77 23.29 -0.69
CA MET A 205 -23.27 24.66 -0.53
C MET A 205 -21.91 24.77 0.14
N GLY A 206 -21.34 23.67 0.68
CA GLY A 206 -19.98 23.61 1.19
C GLY A 206 -19.71 24.58 2.36
N GLY A 207 -19.93 24.12 3.58
CA GLY A 207 -19.42 24.77 4.79
C GLY A 207 -17.94 24.47 5.05
N LYS A 208 -17.34 25.18 6.02
CA LYS A 208 -15.93 25.03 6.48
C LYS A 208 -15.61 23.66 7.12
N HIS A 209 -16.47 22.66 6.95
CA HIS A 209 -16.50 21.45 7.78
C HIS A 209 -16.50 20.13 6.99
N LYS A 210 -16.07 20.12 5.71
CA LYS A 210 -15.57 18.86 5.14
C LYS A 210 -14.35 18.47 5.95
N LYS A 211 -14.48 17.45 6.82
CA LYS A 211 -13.33 16.66 7.29
C LYS A 211 -12.66 16.10 6.04
N LYS A 212 -11.73 16.88 5.47
CA LYS A 212 -10.82 16.44 4.42
C LYS A 212 -10.07 15.27 5.04
N ASP A 213 -9.95 14.17 4.30
CA ASP A 213 -9.10 13.08 4.77
C ASP A 213 -7.73 13.69 5.07
N PRO A 214 -7.10 13.30 6.20
CA PRO A 214 -5.80 13.82 6.57
C PRO A 214 -4.83 13.67 5.40
N GLU A 215 -4.04 14.71 5.17
CA GLU A 215 -3.05 14.67 4.11
C GLU A 215 -1.96 13.65 4.45
N PRO A 216 -1.42 12.92 3.47
CA PRO A 216 -0.29 12.03 3.71
C PRO A 216 0.89 12.82 4.29
N ILE A 217 1.60 12.22 5.25
CA ILE A 217 2.82 12.82 5.81
C ILE A 217 3.84 12.93 4.67
N PHE A 218 4.43 14.12 4.48
CA PHE A 218 5.30 14.45 3.34
C PHE A 218 4.69 14.19 1.95
N GLY A 219 3.35 14.09 1.84
CA GLY A 219 2.68 13.74 0.58
C GLY A 219 2.87 12.28 0.15
N VAL A 220 3.53 11.45 0.96
CA VAL A 220 3.85 10.05 0.64
C VAL A 220 3.14 9.09 1.59
N TYR A 221 3.27 9.26 2.90
CA TYR A 221 2.83 8.27 3.88
C TYR A 221 1.36 8.45 4.21
N THR A 222 0.50 7.54 3.75
CA THR A 222 -0.94 7.65 4.04
C THR A 222 -1.24 7.36 5.50
N VAL A 223 -2.19 8.11 6.04
CA VAL A 223 -2.68 7.95 7.40
C VAL A 223 -4.18 7.57 7.38
N PRO A 224 -4.71 6.94 8.44
CA PRO A 224 -6.10 6.51 8.47
C PRO A 224 -7.11 7.63 8.15
N GLY A 225 -7.78 7.52 6.99
CA GLY A 225 -8.87 8.42 6.60
C GLY A 225 -10.21 8.01 7.21
N LYS A 226 -11.27 8.76 6.89
CA LYS A 226 -12.62 8.53 7.47
C LYS A 226 -13.21 7.15 7.19
N TRP A 227 -12.81 6.52 6.09
CA TRP A 227 -13.27 5.18 5.67
C TRP A 227 -12.37 4.04 6.15
N TYR A 228 -11.34 4.32 6.96
CA TYR A 228 -10.35 3.33 7.37
C TYR A 228 -10.98 2.08 8.00
N TYR A 229 -11.82 2.23 9.02
CA TYR A 229 -12.42 1.09 9.72
C TYR A 229 -13.36 0.27 8.83
N LEU A 230 -14.13 0.93 7.95
CA LEU A 230 -14.96 0.21 6.98
C LEU A 230 -14.10 -0.61 6.01
N LYS A 231 -13.05 -0.01 5.43
CA LYS A 231 -12.10 -0.72 4.56
C LYS A 231 -11.40 -1.84 5.30
N TYR A 232 -11.03 -1.63 6.57
CA TYR A 232 -10.42 -2.64 7.42
C TYR A 232 -11.33 -3.87 7.57
N VAL A 233 -12.61 -3.67 7.91
CA VAL A 233 -13.57 -4.77 8.05
C VAL A 233 -13.81 -5.47 6.71
N VAL A 234 -14.07 -4.72 5.63
CA VAL A 234 -14.31 -5.29 4.29
C VAL A 234 -13.10 -6.11 3.82
N PHE A 235 -11.89 -5.57 3.96
CA PHE A 235 -10.67 -6.28 3.55
C PHE A 235 -10.38 -7.47 4.47
N SER A 236 -10.68 -7.37 5.77
CA SER A 236 -10.57 -8.51 6.69
C SER A 236 -11.44 -9.67 6.22
N CYS A 237 -12.71 -9.43 5.92
CA CYS A 237 -13.63 -10.46 5.41
C CYS A 237 -13.08 -11.09 4.12
N LEU A 238 -12.65 -10.28 3.16
CA LEU A 238 -12.06 -10.76 1.90
C LEU A 238 -10.78 -11.56 2.12
N TYR A 239 -9.90 -11.10 3.01
CA TYR A 239 -8.61 -11.72 3.31
C TYR A 239 -8.81 -13.09 3.96
N TYR A 240 -9.63 -13.17 5.01
CA TYR A 240 -9.90 -14.43 5.70
C TYR A 240 -10.68 -15.42 4.83
N TYR A 241 -11.70 -14.95 4.09
CA TYR A 241 -12.40 -15.80 3.12
C TYR A 241 -11.42 -16.46 2.13
N ARG A 242 -10.50 -15.67 1.55
CA ARG A 242 -9.48 -16.19 0.63
C ARG A 242 -8.47 -17.11 1.33
N LYS A 243 -7.98 -16.73 2.50
CA LYS A 243 -7.03 -17.53 3.28
C LYS A 243 -7.57 -18.92 3.58
N TYR A 244 -8.86 -19.05 3.92
CA TYR A 244 -9.49 -20.35 4.18
C TYR A 244 -9.86 -21.08 2.88
N SER A 245 -10.41 -20.38 1.87
CA SER A 245 -10.80 -21.00 0.60
C SER A 245 -9.61 -21.55 -0.20
N ASN A 246 -8.40 -21.01 -0.01
CA ASN A 246 -7.22 -21.36 -0.80
C ASN A 246 -6.12 -22.07 0.01
N LYS A 247 -6.40 -22.48 1.26
CA LYS A 247 -5.40 -23.05 2.19
C LYS A 247 -4.56 -24.19 1.59
N ASN A 248 -5.14 -24.99 0.69
CA ASN A 248 -4.49 -26.14 0.06
C ASN A 248 -4.12 -25.92 -1.42
N LYS A 249 -4.29 -24.70 -1.94
CA LYS A 249 -3.93 -24.37 -3.32
C LYS A 249 -2.50 -23.84 -3.38
N ALA A 250 -1.73 -24.32 -4.35
CA ALA A 250 -0.48 -23.72 -4.77
C ALA A 250 -0.71 -22.86 -6.01
N ALA A 251 0.21 -21.94 -6.30
CA ALA A 251 0.20 -21.20 -7.56
C ALA A 251 0.28 -22.15 -8.75
N GLY A 252 -0.36 -21.78 -9.86
CA GLY A 252 -0.25 -22.50 -11.12
C GLY A 252 1.11 -22.29 -11.78
N PRO A 253 1.36 -22.92 -12.95
CA PRO A 253 2.59 -22.75 -13.73
C PRO A 253 2.88 -21.29 -14.16
N ASP A 254 1.86 -20.43 -14.08
CA ASP A 254 1.93 -19.00 -14.37
C ASP A 254 2.53 -18.16 -13.23
N GLY A 255 2.96 -18.80 -12.13
CA GLY A 255 3.68 -18.16 -11.02
C GLY A 255 2.84 -17.14 -10.24
N ARG A 256 1.50 -17.19 -10.36
CA ARG A 256 0.59 -16.29 -9.61
C ARG A 256 0.47 -16.72 -8.15
N ALA A 257 1.54 -16.48 -7.41
CA ALA A 257 1.62 -16.61 -5.96
C ALA A 257 0.92 -15.45 -5.23
N GLY A 258 0.90 -15.53 -3.89
CA GLY A 258 0.44 -14.47 -3.00
C GLY A 258 -1.05 -14.51 -2.62
N ARG A 259 -1.38 -13.80 -1.54
CA ARG A 259 -2.75 -13.71 -0.95
C ARG A 259 -3.21 -15.03 -0.28
N GLY A 260 -2.32 -15.70 0.44
CA GLY A 260 -2.62 -16.97 1.13
C GLY A 260 -2.50 -18.22 0.26
N VAL A 261 -1.86 -18.10 -0.90
CA VAL A 261 -1.52 -19.19 -1.83
C VAL A 261 0.00 -19.27 -1.89
N ARG A 262 0.55 -20.48 -1.73
CA ARG A 262 2.01 -20.70 -1.81
C ARG A 262 2.52 -20.45 -3.23
N ALA A 263 3.69 -19.84 -3.33
CA ALA A 263 4.34 -19.58 -4.62
C ALA A 263 4.74 -20.83 -5.38
N VAL A 264 5.24 -21.83 -4.66
CA VAL A 264 5.64 -23.11 -5.21
C VAL A 264 5.09 -24.21 -4.29
N ALA A 265 4.57 -25.28 -4.89
CA ALA A 265 3.95 -26.37 -4.14
C ALA A 265 4.97 -27.18 -3.33
N ASN A 266 6.16 -27.39 -3.91
CA ASN A 266 7.26 -28.16 -3.34
C ASN A 266 8.35 -27.22 -2.81
N LEU A 267 8.82 -27.48 -1.58
CA LEU A 267 9.89 -26.70 -0.93
C LEU A 267 11.23 -26.88 -1.63
N GLU A 268 11.51 -28.05 -2.20
CA GLU A 268 12.76 -28.30 -2.92
C GLU A 268 12.87 -27.46 -4.19
N ASP A 269 11.75 -27.30 -4.90
CA ASP A 269 11.68 -26.46 -6.09
C ASP A 269 11.75 -24.97 -5.75
N MET A 270 11.33 -24.59 -4.53
CA MET A 270 11.39 -23.22 -4.03
C MET A 270 12.80 -22.80 -3.58
N ASP A 271 13.65 -23.77 -3.20
CA ASP A 271 14.99 -23.51 -2.68
C ASP A 271 16.14 -23.89 -3.63
N ARG A 272 15.99 -23.43 -4.87
CA ARG A 272 17.00 -23.50 -5.91
C ARG A 272 16.90 -22.28 -6.81
N ALA A 273 17.86 -22.12 -7.72
CA ALA A 273 17.78 -21.18 -8.81
C ALA A 273 16.45 -21.31 -9.59
N GLN A 274 15.65 -20.24 -9.60
CA GLN A 274 14.40 -20.15 -10.33
C GLN A 274 14.62 -19.83 -11.83
N PRO A 275 13.75 -20.28 -12.72
CA PRO A 275 13.75 -19.77 -14.10
C PRO A 275 13.42 -18.27 -14.11
N LEU A 276 14.24 -17.49 -14.83
CA LEU A 276 13.94 -16.07 -15.05
C LEU A 276 12.84 -15.92 -16.09
N SER A 277 12.02 -14.88 -15.95
CA SER A 277 11.04 -14.51 -16.98
C SER A 277 11.71 -13.87 -18.19
N GLU A 278 10.98 -13.77 -19.30
CA GLU A 278 11.43 -13.08 -20.52
C GLU A 278 11.55 -11.55 -20.35
N HIS A 279 11.18 -11.00 -19.18
CA HIS A 279 11.22 -9.56 -18.94
C HIS A 279 12.63 -9.09 -18.57
N ALA A 280 13.06 -7.93 -19.08
CA ALA A 280 14.40 -7.37 -18.79
C ALA A 280 14.67 -7.16 -17.28
N LYS A 281 13.62 -6.87 -16.52
CA LYS A 281 13.65 -6.73 -15.04
C LYS A 281 13.33 -8.02 -14.28
N ALA A 282 13.38 -9.20 -14.92
CA ALA A 282 13.30 -10.48 -14.22
C ALA A 282 14.38 -10.58 -13.14
N PHE A 283 14.12 -11.35 -12.09
CA PHE A 283 15.08 -11.51 -11.01
C PHE A 283 14.91 -12.82 -10.25
N ASP A 284 16.02 -13.27 -9.68
CA ASP A 284 16.06 -14.26 -8.63
C ASP A 284 17.23 -13.94 -7.69
N ALA A 285 16.95 -13.68 -6.42
CA ALA A 285 17.90 -13.14 -5.45
C ALA A 285 18.05 -14.04 -4.24
N VAL A 286 19.31 -14.28 -3.85
CA VAL A 286 19.66 -14.87 -2.56
C VAL A 286 20.56 -13.90 -1.79
N PHE A 287 20.30 -13.79 -0.49
CA PHE A 287 21.03 -12.90 0.39
C PHE A 287 21.34 -13.58 1.72
N PHE A 288 22.55 -13.38 2.22
CA PHE A 288 23.04 -13.94 3.47
C PHE A 288 23.62 -12.84 4.33
N ILE A 289 23.21 -12.80 5.59
CA ILE A 289 23.76 -11.92 6.61
C ILE A 289 24.20 -12.80 7.76
N ALA A 290 25.41 -12.60 8.27
CA ALA A 290 25.88 -13.31 9.44
C ALA A 290 26.67 -12.36 10.32
N SER A 291 26.43 -12.43 11.63
CA SER A 291 27.23 -11.65 12.56
C SER A 291 27.20 -12.21 13.96
N LYS A 292 28.24 -11.89 14.73
CA LYS A 292 28.28 -12.13 16.17
C LYS A 292 29.07 -11.04 16.87
N ARG A 293 28.90 -10.96 18.18
CA ARG A 293 29.81 -10.24 19.06
C ARG A 293 31.06 -11.10 19.32
N GLU A 294 32.22 -10.48 19.32
CA GLU A 294 33.51 -11.06 19.73
C GLU A 294 33.99 -10.40 21.04
N GLU A 295 35.09 -10.91 21.60
CA GLU A 295 35.74 -10.33 22.76
C GLU A 295 36.07 -8.84 22.57
N GLY A 296 35.98 -8.07 23.65
CA GLY A 296 36.17 -6.62 23.60
C GLY A 296 35.00 -5.82 23.01
N ASP A 297 33.80 -6.42 22.92
CA ASP A 297 32.57 -5.79 22.42
C ASP A 297 32.66 -5.28 20.98
N LYS A 298 33.36 -6.02 20.12
CA LYS A 298 33.47 -5.75 18.68
C LYS A 298 32.63 -6.75 17.88
N GLY A 299 32.11 -6.33 16.73
CA GLY A 299 31.32 -7.19 15.84
C GLY A 299 32.17 -7.85 14.74
N VAL A 300 31.89 -9.11 14.45
CA VAL A 300 32.30 -9.81 13.22
C VAL A 300 31.09 -9.89 12.31
N TYR A 301 31.24 -9.52 11.04
CA TYR A 301 30.16 -9.44 10.07
C TYR A 301 30.55 -10.08 8.74
N VAL A 302 29.64 -10.83 8.14
CA VAL A 302 29.75 -11.34 6.78
C VAL A 302 28.42 -11.13 6.08
N ILE A 303 28.43 -10.48 4.92
CA ILE A 303 27.25 -10.33 4.06
C ILE A 303 27.62 -10.80 2.66
N SER A 304 26.72 -11.56 2.04
CA SER A 304 26.84 -12.00 0.66
C SER A 304 25.49 -11.93 -0.03
N GLY A 305 25.45 -11.29 -1.19
CA GLY A 305 24.24 -11.14 -1.98
C GLY A 305 24.50 -11.47 -3.45
N CYS A 306 23.56 -12.17 -4.08
CA CYS A 306 23.57 -12.41 -5.51
C CYS A 306 22.14 -12.43 -6.05
N GLU A 307 21.80 -11.43 -6.85
CA GLU A 307 20.54 -11.33 -7.59
C GLU A 307 20.79 -11.53 -9.08
N ARG A 308 20.36 -12.68 -9.59
CA ARG A 308 20.48 -13.04 -11.00
C ARG A 308 19.53 -12.21 -11.83
N ARG A 309 20.04 -11.72 -12.95
CA ARG A 309 19.33 -10.93 -13.95
C ARG A 309 19.53 -11.56 -15.34
N PRO A 310 18.69 -11.22 -16.33
CA PRO A 310 18.86 -11.71 -17.70
C PRO A 310 20.27 -11.45 -18.26
N MET A 311 20.65 -12.21 -19.29
CA MET A 311 21.92 -12.02 -20.03
C MET A 311 23.21 -12.22 -19.20
N GLY A 312 23.16 -13.10 -18.19
CA GLY A 312 24.34 -13.43 -17.38
C GLY A 312 24.82 -12.26 -16.51
N MET A 313 23.91 -11.34 -16.18
CA MET A 313 24.13 -10.26 -15.22
C MET A 313 23.74 -10.72 -13.81
N CYS A 314 24.40 -10.13 -12.81
CA CYS A 314 23.97 -10.23 -11.42
C CYS A 314 24.07 -8.88 -10.73
N ASN A 315 23.15 -8.56 -9.81
CA ASN A 315 23.43 -7.58 -8.77
C ASN A 315 24.06 -8.32 -7.58
N GLY A 316 25.37 -8.15 -7.37
CA GLY A 316 26.11 -8.89 -6.35
C GLY A 316 26.93 -8.00 -5.44
N LEU A 317 27.09 -8.45 -4.19
CA LEU A 317 27.88 -7.76 -3.17
C LEU A 317 28.48 -8.74 -2.17
N PHE A 318 29.59 -8.35 -1.57
CA PHE A 318 30.22 -9.09 -0.48
C PHE A 318 30.85 -8.12 0.52
N TYR A 319 30.60 -8.33 1.80
CA TYR A 319 31.18 -7.54 2.88
C TYR A 319 31.77 -8.45 3.97
N ILE A 320 32.92 -8.04 4.52
CA ILE A 320 33.51 -8.66 5.72
C ILE A 320 33.87 -7.55 6.71
N GLY A 321 33.20 -7.51 7.86
CA GLY A 321 33.54 -6.61 8.95
C GLY A 321 34.35 -7.34 10.01
N LEU A 322 35.54 -6.85 10.33
CA LEU A 322 36.44 -7.47 11.31
C LEU A 322 36.83 -6.51 12.44
N PRO A 323 36.83 -6.99 13.69
CA PRO A 323 37.34 -6.26 14.85
C PRO A 323 38.75 -5.71 14.63
N GLY A 324 38.89 -4.38 14.72
CA GLY A 324 40.19 -3.70 14.61
C GLY A 324 40.78 -3.59 13.20
N LYS A 325 40.19 -4.23 12.19
CA LYS A 325 40.63 -4.12 10.78
C LYS A 325 39.73 -3.20 9.95
N GLY A 326 38.46 -3.09 10.31
CA GLY A 326 37.47 -2.28 9.61
C GLY A 326 36.54 -3.13 8.73
N LEU A 327 35.92 -2.47 7.75
CA LEU A 327 34.97 -3.10 6.83
C LEU A 327 35.61 -3.29 5.45
N LEU A 328 35.66 -4.53 4.99
CA LEU A 328 36.03 -4.89 3.62
C LEU A 328 34.80 -4.93 2.74
N CYS A 329 34.93 -4.35 1.55
CA CYS A 329 33.91 -4.28 0.51
C CYS A 329 34.44 -4.96 -0.76
N SER A 330 33.63 -5.78 -1.45
CA SER A 330 34.02 -6.32 -2.74
C SER A 330 34.38 -5.22 -3.74
N LYS A 331 35.37 -5.48 -4.61
CA LYS A 331 36.02 -4.48 -5.47
C LYS A 331 35.07 -3.54 -6.23
N LYS A 332 33.93 -4.03 -6.71
CA LYS A 332 33.03 -3.25 -7.56
C LYS A 332 32.14 -2.27 -6.80
N LEU A 333 31.99 -2.45 -5.49
CA LEU A 333 31.20 -1.56 -4.66
C LEU A 333 31.72 -0.11 -4.76
N PRO A 334 30.82 0.89 -4.87
CA PRO A 334 29.39 0.84 -4.58
C PRO A 334 28.49 0.30 -5.71
N ASP A 335 29.05 -0.06 -6.88
CA ASP A 335 28.28 -0.66 -7.97
C ASP A 335 28.07 -2.16 -7.73
N THR A 336 26.82 -2.62 -7.84
CA THR A 336 26.49 -4.05 -7.68
C THR A 336 26.35 -4.78 -9.00
N VAL A 337 26.37 -4.10 -10.16
CA VAL A 337 26.16 -4.75 -11.46
C VAL A 337 27.37 -5.58 -11.84
N LEU A 338 27.31 -6.90 -11.69
CA LEU A 338 28.34 -7.88 -12.05
C LEU A 338 28.00 -8.60 -13.35
N PHE A 339 29.03 -9.06 -14.07
CA PHE A 339 28.87 -9.77 -15.35
C PHE A 339 29.46 -11.19 -15.31
N GLY A 340 29.12 -11.99 -16.32
CA GLY A 340 29.69 -13.32 -16.54
C GLY A 340 29.07 -14.40 -15.67
N ALA A 341 27.84 -14.21 -15.22
CA ALA A 341 27.14 -15.20 -14.43
C ALA A 341 26.76 -16.42 -15.29
N PRO A 342 27.13 -17.65 -14.89
CA PRO A 342 26.65 -18.86 -15.56
C PRO A 342 25.12 -18.94 -15.49
N ILE A 343 24.51 -19.46 -16.55
CA ILE A 343 23.07 -19.67 -16.60
C ILE A 343 22.67 -20.63 -15.48
N GLY A 344 21.70 -20.22 -14.65
CA GLY A 344 21.24 -21.08 -13.57
C GLY A 344 22.03 -20.98 -12.27
N GLU A 345 23.13 -20.22 -12.20
CA GLU A 345 23.98 -20.14 -11.01
C GLU A 345 23.94 -18.75 -10.36
N PHE A 346 23.99 -18.71 -9.03
CA PHE A 346 24.20 -17.47 -8.28
C PHE A 346 25.70 -17.19 -8.16
N ALA A 347 26.32 -16.81 -9.29
CA ALA A 347 27.76 -16.58 -9.33
C ALA A 347 28.11 -15.46 -10.30
N ALA A 348 29.01 -14.55 -9.90
CA ALA A 348 29.60 -13.53 -10.76
C ALA A 348 30.80 -12.89 -10.06
N GLU A 349 31.85 -12.55 -10.82
CA GLU A 349 33.02 -11.77 -10.37
C GLU A 349 33.57 -12.18 -8.98
N GLY A 350 33.75 -13.50 -8.77
CA GLY A 350 34.32 -14.07 -7.55
C GLY A 350 33.29 -14.59 -6.55
N ILE A 351 32.05 -14.10 -6.58
CA ILE A 351 30.95 -14.61 -5.76
C ILE A 351 30.45 -15.93 -6.36
N LYS A 352 30.21 -16.94 -5.53
CA LYS A 352 29.45 -18.14 -5.88
C LYS A 352 28.62 -18.63 -4.70
N ILE A 353 27.32 -18.78 -4.91
CA ILE A 353 26.37 -19.26 -3.90
C ILE A 353 25.62 -20.45 -4.48
N THR A 354 25.54 -21.56 -3.73
CA THR A 354 24.99 -22.81 -4.27
C THR A 354 24.15 -23.55 -3.21
N PRO A 355 22.91 -23.95 -3.52
CA PRO A 355 22.15 -24.83 -2.64
C PRO A 355 22.83 -26.20 -2.60
N LEU A 356 23.10 -26.71 -1.39
CA LEU A 356 23.64 -28.06 -1.20
C LEU A 356 22.54 -29.05 -0.84
N GLU A 357 21.65 -28.65 0.06
CA GLU A 357 20.46 -29.39 0.46
C GLU A 357 19.31 -28.39 0.64
N PRO A 358 18.24 -28.46 -0.18
CA PRO A 358 17.13 -27.53 -0.09
C PRO A 358 16.59 -27.35 1.33
N MET A 359 16.36 -26.09 1.72
CA MET A 359 15.89 -25.61 3.02
C MET A 359 16.82 -25.91 4.21
N LYS A 360 18.00 -26.49 3.97
CA LYS A 360 18.89 -26.97 5.02
C LYS A 360 20.31 -26.46 4.90
N LYS A 361 20.91 -26.50 3.71
CA LYS A 361 22.32 -26.19 3.52
C LYS A 361 22.62 -25.44 2.23
N TRP A 362 23.48 -24.44 2.35
CA TRP A 362 23.97 -23.62 1.25
C TRP A 362 25.47 -23.42 1.38
N ALA A 363 26.17 -23.39 0.24
CA ALA A 363 27.57 -22.99 0.19
C ALA A 363 27.69 -21.55 -0.28
N VAL A 364 28.54 -20.78 0.38
CA VAL A 364 28.82 -19.36 0.07
C VAL A 364 30.31 -19.21 -0.12
N TYR A 365 30.71 -18.76 -1.30
CA TYR A 365 32.11 -18.56 -1.68
C TYR A 365 32.34 -17.15 -2.19
N TYR A 366 33.52 -16.63 -1.90
CA TYR A 366 34.04 -15.43 -2.53
C TYR A 366 35.53 -15.57 -2.77
N LYS A 367 35.98 -15.28 -3.99
CA LYS A 367 37.41 -15.20 -4.30
C LYS A 367 37.70 -13.98 -5.15
N GLY A 368 38.46 -13.05 -4.60
CA GLY A 368 38.91 -11.88 -5.32
C GLY A 368 39.29 -10.69 -4.44
N PRO A 369 39.56 -9.54 -5.08
CA PRO A 369 39.98 -8.33 -4.40
C PRO A 369 38.87 -7.64 -3.62
N MET A 370 39.18 -7.17 -2.43
CA MET A 370 38.33 -6.31 -1.60
C MET A 370 39.09 -5.05 -1.17
N TRP A 371 38.38 -3.95 -0.94
CA TRP A 371 38.95 -2.69 -0.44
C TRP A 371 38.45 -2.39 0.98
N TYR A 372 39.27 -1.70 1.77
CA TYR A 372 38.91 -1.27 3.12
C TYR A 372 38.11 0.03 3.10
N GLN A 373 36.95 0.06 3.76
CA GLN A 373 36.12 1.26 3.85
C GLN A 373 36.85 2.47 4.48
N ASN A 374 37.59 2.20 5.55
CA ASN A 374 38.36 3.20 6.29
C ASN A 374 39.66 3.62 5.58
N ASP A 375 40.11 2.85 4.59
CA ASP A 375 41.23 3.18 3.71
C ASP A 375 40.98 2.61 2.29
N PRO A 376 40.19 3.30 1.46
CA PRO A 376 39.78 2.78 0.15
C PRO A 376 40.93 2.56 -0.83
N SER A 377 42.13 3.09 -0.55
CA SER A 377 43.33 2.87 -1.35
C SER A 377 43.92 1.47 -1.15
N LYS A 378 43.63 0.84 0.00
CA LYS A 378 44.14 -0.49 0.36
C LYS A 378 43.24 -1.58 -0.20
N ILE A 379 43.78 -2.35 -1.14
CA ILE A 379 43.13 -3.51 -1.75
C ILE A 379 43.85 -4.78 -1.28
N VAL A 380 43.08 -5.79 -0.90
CA VAL A 380 43.58 -7.10 -0.44
C VAL A 380 42.87 -8.22 -1.17
N GLU A 381 43.58 -9.31 -1.43
CA GLU A 381 42.98 -10.54 -1.96
C GLU A 381 42.33 -11.33 -0.81
N VAL A 382 41.09 -11.78 -1.06
CA VAL A 382 40.30 -12.58 -0.13
C VAL A 382 39.91 -13.89 -0.80
N ASP A 383 40.11 -14.99 -0.09
CA ASP A 383 39.60 -16.31 -0.44
C ASP A 383 38.71 -16.80 0.71
N PHE A 384 37.41 -16.86 0.46
CA PHE A 384 36.37 -17.14 1.45
C PHE A 384 35.57 -18.38 1.04
N SER A 385 35.38 -19.26 2.01
CA SER A 385 34.53 -20.44 1.92
C SER A 385 33.64 -20.53 3.16
N GLY A 386 32.35 -20.77 2.95
CA GLY A 386 31.40 -20.96 4.04
C GLY A 386 30.28 -21.95 3.72
N GLU A 387 29.85 -22.66 4.75
CA GLU A 387 28.66 -23.51 4.75
C GLU A 387 27.62 -22.89 5.68
N TRP A 388 26.48 -22.49 5.10
CA TRP A 388 25.32 -22.04 5.82
C TRP A 388 24.39 -23.23 6.11
N ILE A 389 23.96 -23.36 7.37
CA ILE A 389 23.10 -24.44 7.84
C ILE A 389 21.87 -23.83 8.52
N ALA A 390 20.67 -24.23 8.11
CA ALA A 390 19.43 -23.79 8.69
C ALA A 390 19.30 -24.22 10.16
N THR A 391 18.79 -23.32 11.00
CA THR A 391 18.48 -23.59 12.42
C THR A 391 17.04 -23.26 12.77
N SER A 392 16.29 -22.62 11.87
CA SER A 392 14.86 -22.34 12.04
C SER A 392 14.01 -22.96 10.93
N LYS A 393 12.70 -23.05 11.20
CA LYS A 393 11.69 -23.18 10.15
C LYS A 393 11.77 -21.99 9.19
N TYR A 394 11.43 -22.22 7.92
CA TYR A 394 11.36 -21.15 6.93
C TYR A 394 10.09 -20.30 7.14
N PHE A 395 10.15 -19.05 6.71
CA PHE A 395 9.06 -18.09 6.80
C PHE A 395 8.69 -17.59 5.41
N ASP A 396 7.57 -18.06 4.89
CA ASP A 396 7.02 -17.67 3.59
C ASP A 396 6.11 -16.44 3.73
N TYR A 397 6.48 -15.34 3.07
CA TYR A 397 5.72 -14.09 3.14
C TYR A 397 4.34 -14.18 2.49
N ASP A 398 4.12 -15.14 1.60
CA ASP A 398 2.82 -15.30 0.93
C ASP A 398 1.75 -15.89 1.85
N THR A 399 2.16 -16.62 2.88
CA THR A 399 1.27 -17.41 3.73
C THR A 399 1.43 -17.18 5.24
N HIS A 400 2.61 -16.77 5.71
CA HIS A 400 2.93 -16.67 7.14
C HIS A 400 2.85 -15.26 7.72
N LEU A 401 2.69 -14.20 6.91
CA LEU A 401 2.49 -12.83 7.40
C LEU A 401 1.31 -12.72 8.38
N TYR A 402 1.46 -11.87 9.40
CA TYR A 402 0.39 -11.61 10.36
C TYR A 402 -0.79 -10.92 9.66
N PRO A 403 -2.00 -11.53 9.62
CA PRO A 403 -3.11 -11.01 8.83
C PRO A 403 -3.47 -9.56 9.12
N LEU A 404 -3.53 -9.17 10.40
CA LEU A 404 -3.93 -7.82 10.77
C LEU A 404 -2.88 -6.77 10.36
N ALA A 405 -1.62 -7.16 10.20
CA ALA A 405 -0.56 -6.29 9.65
C ALA A 405 -0.77 -5.99 8.17
N VAL A 406 -1.13 -7.00 7.39
CA VAL A 406 -1.48 -6.81 5.98
C VAL A 406 -2.75 -5.98 5.86
N ILE A 407 -3.81 -6.35 6.59
CA ILE A 407 -5.11 -5.70 6.53
C ILE A 407 -5.01 -4.21 6.91
N ARG A 408 -4.31 -3.87 8.01
CA ARG A 408 -4.19 -2.46 8.41
C ARG A 408 -3.42 -1.62 7.39
N SER A 409 -2.43 -2.21 6.73
CA SER A 409 -1.60 -1.53 5.72
C SER A 409 -2.44 -1.20 4.49
N ILE A 410 -3.15 -2.20 3.94
CA ILE A 410 -4.04 -2.02 2.78
C ILE A 410 -5.23 -1.10 3.09
N ALA A 411 -5.78 -1.15 4.31
CA ALA A 411 -6.91 -0.31 4.70
C ALA A 411 -6.55 1.17 4.85
N ARG A 412 -5.27 1.54 5.05
CA ARG A 412 -4.83 2.94 5.04
C ARG A 412 -4.93 3.56 3.65
N GLU A 413 -4.61 2.77 2.62
CA GLU A 413 -4.49 3.25 1.24
C GLU A 413 -5.81 3.65 0.58
N LYS A 414 -5.73 4.54 -0.41
CA LYS A 414 -6.88 4.90 -1.25
C LYS A 414 -7.18 3.77 -2.21
N TRP A 415 -8.39 3.20 -2.13
CA TRP A 415 -8.80 2.11 -3.00
C TRP A 415 -9.36 2.62 -4.32
N SER A 416 -8.84 2.07 -5.41
CA SER A 416 -9.33 2.22 -6.77
C SER A 416 -9.11 0.90 -7.52
N ARG A 417 -9.68 0.77 -8.72
CA ARG A 417 -9.37 -0.39 -9.59
C ARG A 417 -7.88 -0.46 -9.90
N ASP A 418 -7.28 0.68 -10.27
CA ASP A 418 -5.85 0.78 -10.57
C ASP A 418 -4.97 0.39 -9.39
N TYR A 419 -5.38 0.75 -8.16
CA TYR A 419 -4.69 0.33 -6.94
C TYR A 419 -4.63 -1.20 -6.82
N PHE A 420 -5.76 -1.89 -7.02
CA PHE A 420 -5.79 -3.35 -6.93
C PHE A 420 -5.09 -4.05 -8.09
N GLU A 421 -5.04 -3.45 -9.28
CA GLU A 421 -4.20 -3.94 -10.38
C GLU A 421 -2.71 -3.72 -10.11
N GLY A 422 -2.34 -2.57 -9.55
CA GLY A 422 -0.98 -2.29 -9.07
C GLY A 422 -0.52 -3.30 -8.03
N LEU A 423 -1.38 -3.63 -7.06
CA LEU A 423 -1.12 -4.66 -6.05
C LEU A 423 -0.83 -6.04 -6.66
N LYS A 424 -1.49 -6.41 -7.76
CA LYS A 424 -1.23 -7.68 -8.45
C LYS A 424 0.10 -7.65 -9.20
N LYS A 425 0.42 -6.56 -9.89
CA LYS A 425 1.64 -6.41 -10.69
C LYS A 425 2.91 -6.33 -9.85
N ALA A 426 2.82 -5.72 -8.67
CA ALA A 426 3.93 -5.53 -7.75
C ALA A 426 4.23 -6.77 -6.88
N HIS A 427 3.44 -7.84 -7.01
CA HIS A 427 3.62 -9.03 -6.21
C HIS A 427 4.92 -9.77 -6.56
N GLN A 428 5.67 -10.15 -5.52
CA GLN A 428 6.88 -10.96 -5.59
C GLN A 428 6.80 -12.02 -4.49
N SER A 429 7.42 -13.17 -4.74
CA SER A 429 7.51 -14.25 -3.76
C SER A 429 8.85 -14.16 -3.04
N ARG A 430 8.80 -14.40 -1.73
CA ARG A 430 9.98 -14.35 -0.89
C ARG A 430 9.80 -15.21 0.36
N TYR A 431 10.89 -15.78 0.83
CA TYR A 431 10.92 -16.42 2.13
C TYR A 431 12.27 -16.24 2.80
N GLU A 432 12.24 -16.32 4.12
CA GLU A 432 13.38 -16.07 4.99
C GLU A 432 13.63 -17.27 5.91
N GLN A 433 14.87 -17.47 6.31
CA GLN A 433 15.25 -18.53 7.22
C GLN A 433 16.48 -18.13 8.04
N PHE A 434 16.50 -18.49 9.33
CA PHE A 434 17.67 -18.32 10.18
C PHE A 434 18.51 -19.59 10.19
N GLY A 435 19.80 -19.40 10.42
CA GLY A 435 20.80 -20.44 10.38
C GLY A 435 22.10 -20.04 11.06
N LYS A 436 23.14 -20.80 10.75
CA LYS A 436 24.52 -20.52 11.13
C LYS A 436 25.40 -20.61 9.91
N LEU A 437 26.30 -19.66 9.73
CA LEU A 437 27.34 -19.68 8.72
C LEU A 437 28.65 -20.12 9.38
N LYS A 438 29.15 -21.29 9.00
CA LYS A 438 30.51 -21.73 9.32
C LYS A 438 31.39 -21.31 8.17
N CYS A 439 32.35 -20.42 8.41
CA CYS A 439 33.21 -19.91 7.35
C CYS A 439 34.68 -19.91 7.74
N LYS A 440 35.51 -20.04 6.72
CA LYS A 440 36.95 -19.89 6.77
C LYS A 440 37.37 -18.99 5.62
N PHE A 441 38.26 -18.04 5.89
CA PHE A 441 38.77 -17.18 4.86
C PHE A 441 40.16 -16.67 5.17
N THR A 442 40.88 -16.27 4.12
CA THR A 442 42.19 -15.65 4.23
C THR A 442 42.14 -14.22 3.72
N ILE A 443 42.78 -13.31 4.45
CA ILE A 443 43.05 -11.94 4.00
C ILE A 443 44.57 -11.82 3.96
N GLU A 444 45.14 -11.70 2.76
CA GLU A 444 46.59 -11.77 2.54
C GLU A 444 47.20 -13.06 3.16
N ASN A 445 47.90 -12.95 4.30
CA ASN A 445 48.57 -14.07 4.98
C ASN A 445 47.87 -14.51 6.27
N GLU A 446 46.76 -13.86 6.66
CA GLU A 446 46.05 -14.16 7.89
C GLU A 446 44.80 -15.00 7.62
N SER A 447 44.63 -16.07 8.39
CA SER A 447 43.48 -16.99 8.28
C SER A 447 42.49 -16.76 9.42
N PHE A 448 41.21 -16.72 9.08
CA PHE A 448 40.11 -16.56 10.00
C PHE A 448 39.16 -17.75 9.89
N GLU A 449 38.61 -18.16 11.02
CA GLU A 449 37.59 -19.20 11.07
C GLU A 449 36.50 -18.82 12.07
N TYR A 450 35.25 -18.82 11.62
CA TYR A 450 34.12 -18.38 12.41
C TYR A 450 32.91 -19.29 12.22
N THR A 451 32.13 -19.43 13.30
CA THR A 451 30.73 -19.87 13.23
C THR A 451 29.86 -18.71 13.70
N LEU A 452 29.03 -18.19 12.80
CA LEU A 452 28.24 -16.99 12.99
C LEU A 452 26.74 -17.32 12.93
N PRO A 453 25.90 -16.85 13.87
CA PRO A 453 24.46 -16.72 13.63
C PRO A 453 24.20 -16.00 12.31
N SER A 454 23.21 -16.48 11.56
CA SER A 454 23.00 -16.04 10.19
C SER A 454 21.54 -16.05 9.78
N PHE A 455 21.25 -15.21 8.80
CA PHE A 455 19.97 -15.00 8.13
C PHE A 455 20.16 -15.28 6.65
N ARG A 456 19.12 -15.85 6.02
CA ARG A 456 19.03 -16.04 4.58
C ARG A 456 17.68 -15.56 4.07
N ASP A 457 17.70 -14.77 2.99
CA ASP A 457 16.53 -14.42 2.17
C ASP A 457 16.69 -15.04 0.79
N HIS A 458 15.57 -15.51 0.24
CA HIS A 458 15.46 -15.90 -1.15
C HIS A 458 14.18 -15.31 -1.72
N GLY A 459 14.33 -14.42 -2.70
CA GLY A 459 13.23 -13.72 -3.35
C GLY A 459 13.29 -13.86 -4.86
N PHE A 460 12.14 -14.12 -5.49
CA PHE A 460 12.04 -14.30 -6.93
C PHE A 460 10.69 -13.84 -7.45
N GLY A 461 10.62 -13.55 -8.75
CA GLY A 461 9.38 -13.14 -9.38
C GLY A 461 9.58 -12.71 -10.84
N GLN A 462 8.46 -12.36 -11.46
CA GLN A 462 8.44 -12.00 -12.88
C GLN A 462 9.18 -10.68 -13.15
N ILE A 463 9.04 -9.69 -12.25
CA ILE A 463 9.56 -8.34 -12.41
C ILE A 463 9.95 -7.79 -11.02
N ARG A 464 11.17 -7.26 -10.91
CA ARG A 464 11.56 -6.39 -9.79
C ARG A 464 11.93 -5.01 -10.30
N ASP A 465 11.06 -4.05 -9.99
CA ASP A 465 11.23 -2.66 -10.35
C ASP A 465 11.42 -1.81 -9.09
N TRP A 466 12.67 -1.43 -8.83
CA TRP A 466 13.08 -0.63 -7.68
C TRP A 466 12.44 0.77 -7.68
N THR A 467 12.03 1.28 -8.84
CA THR A 467 11.38 2.61 -8.95
C THR A 467 10.01 2.68 -8.27
N LEU A 468 9.39 1.52 -8.02
CA LEU A 468 8.10 1.42 -7.31
C LEU A 468 8.25 1.70 -5.81
N MET A 469 9.41 1.41 -5.24
CA MET A 469 9.69 1.65 -3.83
C MET A 469 10.04 3.11 -3.61
N HIS A 470 9.51 3.69 -2.53
CA HIS A 470 9.98 4.99 -2.05
C HIS A 470 11.20 4.80 -1.16
N ARG A 471 11.08 3.91 -0.17
CA ARG A 471 12.16 3.49 0.74
C ARG A 471 11.72 2.33 1.63
N TYR A 472 12.68 1.69 2.27
CA TYR A 472 12.43 0.77 3.38
C TYR A 472 13.57 0.81 4.39
N ALA A 473 13.30 0.22 5.55
CA ALA A 473 14.29 -0.05 6.59
C ALA A 473 14.08 -1.48 7.09
N PHE A 474 15.13 -2.31 7.05
CA PHE A 474 15.13 -3.65 7.64
C PHE A 474 16.27 -3.82 8.63
N HIS A 475 16.06 -4.65 9.64
CA HIS A 475 17.02 -4.99 10.68
C HIS A 475 17.08 -6.51 10.82
N HIS A 476 18.28 -7.05 10.68
CA HIS A 476 18.58 -8.46 10.88
C HIS A 476 19.50 -8.57 12.10
N ILE A 477 18.96 -9.06 13.22
CA ILE A 477 19.57 -8.99 14.54
C ILE A 477 19.76 -10.40 15.09
N PHE A 478 20.94 -10.67 15.63
CA PHE A 478 21.26 -11.92 16.33
C PHE A 478 21.60 -11.59 17.78
N VAL A 479 20.72 -12.03 18.69
CA VAL A 479 20.78 -11.73 20.12
C VAL A 479 21.55 -12.85 20.83
N GLU A 480 22.29 -12.50 21.89
CA GLU A 480 23.13 -13.45 22.64
C GLU A 480 22.34 -14.60 23.31
N ASP A 481 21.05 -14.41 23.56
CA ASP A 481 20.16 -15.46 24.10
C ASP A 481 19.72 -16.50 23.05
N GLY A 482 20.18 -16.37 21.81
CA GLY A 482 19.85 -17.24 20.69
C GLY A 482 18.66 -16.78 19.85
N THR A 483 17.97 -15.70 20.24
CA THR A 483 16.90 -15.10 19.45
C THR A 483 17.46 -14.44 18.19
N SER A 484 16.84 -14.71 17.04
CA SER A 484 17.16 -14.06 15.77
C SER A 484 15.96 -13.27 15.27
N ILE A 485 16.18 -12.07 14.75
CA ILE A 485 15.11 -11.14 14.38
C ILE A 485 15.36 -10.63 12.97
N SER A 486 14.33 -10.63 12.15
CA SER A 486 14.27 -9.94 10.86
C SER A 486 13.03 -9.05 10.94
N VAL A 487 13.19 -7.74 11.01
CA VAL A 487 12.08 -6.81 11.20
C VAL A 487 12.28 -5.56 10.36
N GLY A 488 11.22 -5.09 9.71
CA GLY A 488 11.32 -3.92 8.87
C GLY A 488 10.00 -3.27 8.51
N VAL A 489 10.14 -2.11 7.89
CA VAL A 489 9.03 -1.31 7.37
C VAL A 489 9.32 -0.90 5.94
N VAL A 490 8.38 -1.13 5.04
CA VAL A 490 8.47 -0.79 3.61
C VAL A 490 7.46 0.29 3.26
N CYS A 491 7.90 1.28 2.50
CA CYS A 491 7.04 2.25 1.83
C CYS A 491 7.13 2.07 0.32
N GLN A 492 6.08 1.49 -0.25
CA GLN A 492 5.91 1.30 -1.67
C GLN A 492 4.54 1.87 -2.07
N PRO A 493 4.46 3.16 -2.46
CA PRO A 493 3.18 3.87 -2.62
C PRO A 493 2.18 3.23 -3.58
N CYS A 494 2.64 2.43 -4.55
CA CYS A 494 1.74 1.70 -5.46
C CYS A 494 1.03 0.49 -4.81
N THR A 495 1.49 0.02 -3.63
CA THR A 495 0.91 -1.12 -2.90
C THR A 495 0.50 -0.72 -1.48
N ALA A 496 1.44 -0.29 -0.65
CA ALA A 496 1.14 0.38 0.61
C ALA A 496 2.33 1.23 1.05
N THR A 497 2.02 2.37 1.63
CA THR A 497 2.98 3.38 2.11
C THR A 497 3.55 3.03 3.48
N ASN A 498 3.00 2.01 4.14
CA ASN A 498 3.51 1.49 5.41
C ASN A 498 3.16 0.01 5.54
N ILE A 499 4.10 -0.86 5.16
CA ILE A 499 4.04 -2.31 5.31
C ILE A 499 4.99 -2.70 6.44
N GLU A 500 4.44 -3.22 7.52
CA GLU A 500 5.19 -3.75 8.66
C GLU A 500 5.37 -5.26 8.45
N ALA A 501 6.60 -5.75 8.42
CA ALA A 501 6.87 -7.14 8.10
C ALA A 501 8.13 -7.68 8.80
N GLY A 502 8.24 -9.02 8.84
CA GLY A 502 9.36 -9.71 9.43
C GLY A 502 8.95 -10.92 10.27
N LEU A 503 9.93 -11.49 10.96
CA LEU A 503 9.79 -12.60 11.89
C LEU A 503 10.79 -12.54 13.05
N VAL A 504 10.47 -13.27 14.11
CA VAL A 504 11.40 -13.66 15.18
C VAL A 504 11.62 -15.17 15.11
N GLY A 505 12.88 -15.59 15.01
CA GLY A 505 13.32 -16.97 15.20
C GLY A 505 13.67 -17.21 16.67
N LEU A 506 12.99 -18.17 17.28
CA LEU A 506 13.22 -18.58 18.66
C LEU A 506 14.40 -19.57 18.74
N PRO A 507 15.07 -19.71 19.90
CA PRO A 507 16.19 -20.64 20.07
C PRO A 507 15.84 -22.11 19.77
N ASN A 508 14.56 -22.48 19.88
CA ASN A 508 14.07 -23.83 19.55
C ASN A 508 13.84 -24.07 18.05
N GLY A 509 14.07 -23.06 17.20
CA GLY A 509 13.89 -23.12 15.74
C GLY A 509 12.48 -22.75 15.25
N ASP A 510 11.53 -22.45 16.14
CA ASP A 510 10.23 -21.91 15.74
C ASP A 510 10.34 -20.45 15.28
N VAL A 511 9.40 -20.04 14.42
CA VAL A 511 9.33 -18.67 13.90
C VAL A 511 7.98 -18.03 14.21
N LEU A 512 8.01 -16.77 14.62
CA LEU A 512 6.84 -15.97 14.95
C LEU A 512 6.76 -14.77 14.01
N PRO A 513 5.61 -14.53 13.34
CA PRO A 513 5.45 -13.35 12.51
C PRO A 513 5.40 -12.08 13.36
N ILE A 514 5.93 -10.98 12.81
CA ILE A 514 5.79 -9.65 13.41
C ILE A 514 4.31 -9.22 13.38
N LYS A 515 3.78 -8.85 14.55
CA LYS A 515 2.42 -8.34 14.73
C LYS A 515 2.33 -6.85 14.44
N TRP A 516 3.29 -6.04 14.90
CA TRP A 516 3.40 -4.60 14.61
C TRP A 516 4.81 -4.08 14.85
N VAL A 517 5.13 -2.94 14.23
CA VAL A 517 6.42 -2.22 14.37
C VAL A 517 6.14 -0.73 14.57
N ASP A 518 6.75 -0.11 15.58
CA ASP A 518 6.60 1.32 15.84
C ASP A 518 7.63 2.20 15.11
N LEU A 519 8.65 1.62 14.47
CA LEU A 519 9.60 2.29 13.58
C LEU A 519 8.86 3.04 12.45
N LYS A 520 8.92 4.37 12.45
CA LYS A 520 8.30 5.21 11.41
C LYS A 520 9.36 5.71 10.44
N LEU A 521 9.26 5.31 9.17
CA LEU A 521 10.21 5.74 8.12
C LEU A 521 10.30 7.27 8.03
N TYR A 522 9.17 7.98 8.07
CA TYR A 522 9.14 9.44 8.03
C TYR A 522 9.84 10.14 9.23
N GLN A 523 10.07 9.43 10.34
CA GLN A 523 10.85 9.93 11.48
C GLN A 523 12.32 9.49 11.41
N HIS A 524 12.61 8.39 10.72
CA HIS A 524 13.92 7.75 10.73
C HIS A 524 14.51 7.78 9.33
N GLY A 525 15.25 8.85 9.04
CA GLY A 525 16.02 9.03 7.82
C GLY A 525 15.24 9.53 6.61
N GLU A 526 14.09 10.16 6.82
CA GLU A 526 13.44 10.93 5.75
C GLU A 526 14.40 12.03 5.26
N GLY A 527 14.51 12.20 3.93
CA GLY A 527 15.51 13.09 3.33
C GLY A 527 16.86 12.44 2.98
N GLY A 528 17.02 11.12 3.18
CA GLY A 528 18.15 10.37 2.62
C GLY A 528 19.33 10.13 3.56
N VAL A 529 19.21 10.48 4.84
CA VAL A 529 20.27 10.31 5.86
C VAL A 529 19.73 9.48 7.02
N ALA A 530 20.17 8.22 7.12
CA ALA A 530 19.69 7.32 8.17
C ALA A 530 20.27 7.68 9.56
N PRO A 531 19.52 7.53 10.66
CA PRO A 531 20.05 7.75 12.00
C PRO A 531 21.10 6.69 12.36
N ARG A 532 22.10 7.09 13.15
CA ARG A 532 23.18 6.20 13.63
C ARG A 532 22.94 5.65 15.03
N ASP A 533 22.13 6.34 15.83
CA ASP A 533 21.71 5.97 17.18
C ASP A 533 20.20 6.21 17.30
N TYR A 534 19.43 5.15 17.54
CA TYR A 534 17.97 5.20 17.61
C TYR A 534 17.40 3.92 18.24
N ALA A 535 16.12 3.97 18.59
CA ALA A 535 15.41 2.83 19.13
C ALA A 535 14.00 2.70 18.55
N PHE A 536 13.47 1.48 18.56
CA PHE A 536 12.11 1.18 18.17
C PHE A 536 11.62 -0.08 18.89
N ARG A 537 10.33 -0.34 18.84
CA ARG A 537 9.69 -1.53 19.37
C ARG A 537 8.89 -2.26 18.29
N PHE A 538 8.70 -3.54 18.53
CA PHE A 538 7.81 -4.37 17.75
C PHE A 538 7.22 -5.48 18.63
N GLN A 539 6.20 -6.16 18.16
CA GLN A 539 5.64 -7.33 18.84
C GLN A 539 5.69 -8.56 17.96
N ALA A 540 6.04 -9.71 18.53
CA ALA A 540 5.91 -11.03 17.93
C ALA A 540 5.47 -12.02 19.01
N GLY A 541 4.50 -12.90 18.69
CA GLY A 541 3.85 -13.68 19.73
C GLY A 541 3.25 -12.75 20.79
N ASP A 542 3.43 -13.06 22.07
CA ASP A 542 2.93 -12.24 23.18
C ASP A 542 3.98 -11.25 23.71
N GLU A 543 5.21 -11.34 23.21
CA GLU A 543 6.34 -10.52 23.63
C GLU A 543 6.47 -9.22 22.83
N VAL A 544 6.76 -8.13 23.54
CA VAL A 544 7.14 -6.84 22.96
C VAL A 544 8.66 -6.69 23.07
N TYR A 545 9.30 -6.46 21.93
CA TYR A 545 10.74 -6.32 21.82
C TYR A 545 11.06 -4.83 21.70
N THR A 546 11.96 -4.34 22.55
CA THR A 546 12.54 -3.00 22.50
C THR A 546 13.96 -3.11 21.98
N VAL A 547 14.22 -2.50 20.83
CA VAL A 547 15.48 -2.56 20.11
C VAL A 547 16.17 -1.20 20.18
N GLN A 548 17.41 -1.19 20.64
CA GLN A 548 18.33 -0.05 20.51
C GLN A 548 19.36 -0.38 19.44
N VAL A 549 19.69 0.59 18.60
CA VAL A 549 20.58 0.42 17.44
C VAL A 549 21.70 1.44 17.50
N LEU A 550 22.94 0.96 17.39
CA LEU A 550 24.12 1.80 17.23
C LEU A 550 24.95 1.31 16.03
N VAL A 551 25.18 2.19 15.06
CA VAL A 551 25.90 1.87 13.82
C VAL A 551 27.41 1.90 14.04
N GLU A 552 28.08 0.76 13.84
CA GLU A 552 29.55 0.61 13.89
C GLU A 552 30.18 0.94 12.54
N TYR A 553 29.71 0.32 11.45
CA TYR A 553 30.17 0.56 10.08
C TYR A 553 28.98 0.87 9.16
N GLU A 554 29.22 1.60 8.07
CA GLU A 554 28.17 1.97 7.10
C GLU A 554 28.75 2.07 5.71
N SER A 555 28.29 1.25 4.76
CA SER A 555 28.69 1.32 3.35
C SER A 555 27.48 1.59 2.45
N ILE A 556 27.70 2.35 1.39
CA ILE A 556 26.68 2.62 0.38
C ILE A 556 26.90 1.69 -0.81
N HIS A 557 25.81 1.13 -1.32
CA HIS A 557 25.81 0.45 -2.61
C HIS A 557 24.55 0.78 -3.39
N TYR A 558 24.61 0.59 -4.72
CA TYR A 558 23.50 0.87 -5.62
C TYR A 558 23.07 -0.40 -6.34
N VAL A 559 21.76 -0.58 -6.45
CA VAL A 559 21.13 -1.75 -7.05
C VAL A 559 20.35 -1.32 -8.29
N SER A 560 20.24 -2.25 -9.24
CA SER A 560 19.73 -2.07 -10.61
C SER A 560 20.75 -1.54 -11.61
N GLN A 561 20.43 -1.74 -12.90
CA GLN A 561 21.19 -1.25 -14.05
C GLN A 561 21.37 0.27 -14.03
N ASP A 562 20.35 1.00 -13.57
CA ASP A 562 20.30 2.47 -13.58
C ASP A 562 20.56 3.07 -12.20
N TRP A 563 20.99 2.26 -11.23
CA TRP A 563 21.11 2.66 -9.82
C TRP A 563 19.81 3.25 -9.29
N ASP A 564 18.68 2.56 -9.49
CA ASP A 564 17.36 3.01 -9.03
C ASP A 564 17.22 2.99 -7.50
N ALA A 565 18.03 2.17 -6.84
CA ALA A 565 18.00 1.94 -5.40
C ALA A 565 19.38 2.24 -4.79
N LYS A 566 19.42 3.17 -3.83
CA LYS A 566 20.58 3.44 -2.98
C LYS A 566 20.37 2.75 -1.64
N MET A 567 21.25 1.82 -1.30
CA MET A 567 21.23 1.10 -0.04
C MET A 567 22.29 1.66 0.89
N ALA A 568 21.91 1.99 2.12
CA ALA A 568 22.81 2.21 3.23
C ALA A 568 22.86 0.93 4.06
N GLU A 569 23.91 0.14 3.84
CA GLU A 569 24.17 -1.11 4.55
C GLU A 569 24.95 -0.81 5.83
N ARG A 570 24.35 -1.10 6.99
CA ARG A 570 24.89 -0.66 8.28
C ARG A 570 25.09 -1.82 9.23
N PHE A 571 26.31 -1.96 9.71
CA PHE A 571 26.75 -3.00 10.61
C PHE A 571 26.61 -2.48 12.03
N CYS A 572 25.77 -3.13 12.84
CA CYS A 572 25.21 -2.51 14.03
C CYS A 572 25.40 -3.37 15.28
N LYS A 573 25.67 -2.65 16.38
CA LYS A 573 25.41 -3.11 17.73
C LYS A 573 23.93 -2.94 18.05
N PHE A 574 23.36 -3.97 18.67
CA PHE A 574 21.98 -3.96 19.14
C PHE A 574 21.89 -4.24 20.63
N ILE A 575 20.86 -3.70 21.26
CA ILE A 575 20.36 -4.17 22.56
C ILE A 575 18.88 -4.46 22.40
N VAL A 576 18.47 -5.71 22.64
CA VAL A 576 17.08 -6.16 22.51
C VAL A 576 16.59 -6.60 23.88
N ASN A 577 15.61 -5.89 24.45
CA ASN A 577 15.10 -6.17 25.80
C ASN A 577 16.22 -6.26 26.87
N GLY A 578 17.28 -5.46 26.72
CA GLY A 578 18.44 -5.46 27.61
C GLY A 578 19.52 -6.50 27.27
N VAL A 579 19.28 -7.40 26.31
CA VAL A 579 20.25 -8.41 25.87
C VAL A 579 21.06 -7.89 24.68
N PRO A 580 22.40 -7.95 24.72
CA PRO A 580 23.23 -7.53 23.60
C PRO A 580 23.01 -8.38 22.35
N GLY A 581 23.18 -7.75 21.19
CA GLY A 581 23.17 -8.41 19.90
C GLY A 581 24.08 -7.73 18.89
N ARG A 582 24.28 -8.41 17.77
CA ARG A 582 24.95 -7.89 16.58
C ARG A 582 24.12 -8.20 15.36
N GLY A 583 24.26 -7.39 14.32
CA GLY A 583 23.44 -7.54 13.14
C GLY A 583 23.66 -6.46 12.11
N VAL A 584 22.74 -6.41 11.16
CA VAL A 584 22.79 -5.47 10.05
C VAL A 584 21.48 -4.72 9.98
N SER A 585 21.54 -3.47 9.56
CA SER A 585 20.35 -2.72 9.20
C SER A 585 20.51 -2.03 7.85
N GLU A 586 19.62 -2.36 6.93
CA GLU A 586 19.63 -1.88 5.56
C GLU A 586 18.57 -0.79 5.40
N PHE A 587 19.00 0.41 4.99
CA PHE A 587 18.11 1.53 4.67
C PHE A 587 18.16 1.80 3.18
N HIS A 588 17.06 1.54 2.50
CA HIS A 588 16.90 1.81 1.07
C HIS A 588 16.33 3.20 0.84
N TYR A 589 16.83 3.89 -0.18
CA TYR A 589 16.28 5.11 -0.73
C TYR A 589 16.17 5.00 -2.25
N ARG A 590 15.02 5.40 -2.80
CA ARG A 590 14.89 5.57 -4.25
C ARG A 590 15.90 6.61 -4.73
N HIS A 591 16.71 6.22 -5.71
CA HIS A 591 17.73 7.06 -6.33
C HIS A 591 17.30 7.44 -7.75
N LYS A 592 17.66 8.65 -8.19
CA LYS A 592 17.19 9.24 -9.45
C LYS A 592 18.31 9.84 -10.31
N ASP A 593 19.53 9.88 -9.79
CA ASP A 593 20.64 10.55 -10.49
C ASP A 593 21.26 9.65 -11.58
N GLY A 594 20.81 8.40 -11.67
CA GLY A 594 21.28 7.42 -12.64
C GLY A 594 22.62 6.79 -12.28
N ARG A 595 23.07 5.83 -13.09
CA ARG A 595 24.40 5.21 -12.95
C ARG A 595 25.45 6.09 -13.65
N PRO A 596 26.50 6.57 -12.96
CA PRO A 596 27.49 7.49 -13.54
C PRO A 596 28.27 6.88 -14.71
N GLU A 597 28.60 7.72 -15.71
CA GLU A 597 29.44 7.30 -16.86
C GLU A 597 30.82 6.79 -16.43
N THR A 598 31.38 7.32 -15.34
CA THR A 598 32.67 6.89 -14.79
C THR A 598 32.68 5.42 -14.37
N VAL A 599 31.52 4.88 -14.00
CA VAL A 599 31.30 3.47 -13.67
C VAL A 599 30.94 2.71 -14.95
N ALA A 600 29.97 3.20 -15.71
CA ALA A 600 29.43 2.51 -16.88
C ALA A 600 30.41 2.37 -18.05
N LYS A 601 31.42 3.25 -18.17
CA LYS A 601 32.40 3.21 -19.27
C LYS A 601 33.19 1.89 -19.36
N ASN A 602 33.35 1.20 -18.23
CA ASN A 602 34.09 -0.07 -18.13
C ASN A 602 33.20 -1.29 -18.38
N ASP A 603 31.90 -1.10 -18.64
CA ASP A 603 30.99 -2.20 -18.90
C ASP A 603 31.26 -2.86 -20.27
N PRO A 604 30.92 -4.14 -20.42
CA PRO A 604 30.95 -4.82 -21.71
C PRO A 604 30.19 -4.04 -22.79
N GLU A 605 30.74 -4.01 -24.00
CA GLU A 605 30.17 -3.23 -25.12
C GLU A 605 28.72 -3.63 -25.44
N TRP A 606 28.40 -4.93 -25.35
CA TRP A 606 27.04 -5.45 -25.56
C TRP A 606 26.05 -4.86 -24.55
N TYR A 607 26.46 -4.64 -23.31
CA TYR A 607 25.61 -4.11 -22.24
C TYR A 607 25.37 -2.61 -22.45
N ARG A 608 26.43 -1.85 -22.77
CA ARG A 608 26.30 -0.42 -23.07
C ARG A 608 25.37 -0.16 -24.26
N LYS A 609 25.46 -0.99 -25.32
CA LYS A 609 24.54 -0.91 -26.48
C LYS A 609 23.07 -1.21 -26.13
N LEU A 610 22.82 -1.97 -25.06
CA LEU A 610 21.48 -2.23 -24.54
C LEU A 610 20.93 -0.98 -23.82
N CYS A 611 21.75 -0.32 -22.99
CA CYS A 611 21.37 0.89 -22.26
C CYS A 611 21.05 2.09 -23.18
N HIS A 612 21.75 2.23 -24.30
CA HIS A 612 21.58 3.35 -25.24
C HIS A 612 20.41 3.18 -26.24
N LYS A 613 19.54 2.17 -26.05
CA LYS A 613 18.43 1.84 -26.98
C LYS A 613 17.02 1.91 -26.36
N ILE A 614 16.82 2.66 -25.27
CA ILE A 614 15.49 2.93 -24.71
C ILE A 614 15.18 4.42 -24.82
#